data_AF-A0A1C2GFR1-F1
#
_entry.id   AF-A0A1C2GFR1-F1
#
_cell.length_a   1.000
_cell.length_b   1.000
_cell.length_c   1.000
_cell.angle_alpha   90.00
_cell.angle_beta   90.00
_cell.angle_gamma   90.00
#
_symmetry.space_group_name_H-M   'P 1'
#
loop_
_entity.id
_entity.type
_entity.pdbx_description
1 polymer ?
#
loop_
_entity_poly.entity_id
_entity_poly.type
_entity_poly.pdbx_seq_one_letter_code
_entity_poly.pdbx_strand_id
1 'polypeptide(L)'
;MKKLFLLILAGFIIIDIGTACFEKAEQPTIVHITVINGNPAATGSATICLYRNMTDVNNSFPLYTQTTIDNNSVDITVDYLSQYYVVVTKGPAKNYYSGYIPVGLFQSQTDINNSATQNPAGTVGGVKFRDINGDGVINNSDKTDAPTIAVTKGTENDQSVTVY
;
A
#
# COMPACT_ATOMS: atom_id res chain seq x y z
N MET A 1 37.23 1.09 -52.59
CA MET A 1 37.60 2.45 -53.07
C MET A 1 36.35 3.15 -53.57
N LYS A 2 36.13 4.40 -53.12
CA LYS A 2 35.21 5.45 -53.66
C LYS A 2 33.70 5.14 -53.56
N LYS A 3 32.99 5.57 -52.50
CA LYS A 3 32.34 6.90 -52.29
C LYS A 3 31.43 7.34 -53.45
N LEU A 4 30.13 7.51 -53.18
CA LEU A 4 29.43 8.75 -53.53
C LEU A 4 28.16 8.98 -52.70
N PHE A 5 28.13 10.14 -52.06
CA PHE A 5 27.04 10.75 -51.31
C PHE A 5 26.14 11.49 -52.29
N LEU A 6 24.81 11.48 -52.10
CA LEU A 6 23.94 12.49 -52.70
C LEU A 6 22.86 12.90 -51.69
N LEU A 7 22.97 14.14 -51.19
CA LEU A 7 21.90 14.87 -50.54
C LEU A 7 20.85 15.24 -51.60
N ILE A 8 19.57 15.02 -51.30
CA ILE A 8 18.49 15.82 -51.88
C ILE A 8 17.74 16.49 -50.74
N LEU A 9 17.77 17.81 -50.79
CA LEU A 9 17.07 18.76 -49.93
C LEU A 9 15.68 19.02 -50.53
N ALA A 10 14.74 19.36 -49.64
CA ALA A 10 13.44 19.99 -49.89
C ALA A 10 12.27 19.08 -50.31
N GLY A 11 11.39 18.86 -49.33
CA GLY A 11 10.02 18.43 -49.51
C GLY A 11 9.28 18.64 -48.20
N PHE A 12 8.95 19.90 -47.88
CA PHE A 12 7.94 20.22 -46.88
C PHE A 12 6.61 19.63 -47.38
N ILE A 13 6.32 18.41 -46.96
CA ILE A 13 5.00 17.85 -47.08
C ILE A 13 4.24 18.34 -45.85
N ILE A 14 3.56 19.48 -46.02
CA ILE A 14 2.46 19.86 -45.13
C ILE A 14 1.34 18.89 -45.47
N ILE A 15 1.30 17.74 -44.78
CA ILE A 15 0.07 16.96 -44.67
C ILE A 15 -0.75 17.67 -43.59
N ASP A 16 -1.63 18.55 -44.06
CA ASP A 16 -2.79 19.02 -43.30
C ASP A 16 -3.78 17.84 -43.23
N ILE A 17 -3.50 16.89 -42.33
CA ILE A 17 -4.52 15.94 -41.88
C ILE A 17 -5.26 16.63 -40.75
N GLY A 18 -6.55 16.84 -40.98
CA GLY A 18 -7.45 17.58 -40.12
C GLY A 18 -7.26 17.23 -38.66
N THR A 19 -7.53 18.23 -37.82
CA THR A 19 -7.51 18.15 -36.36
C THR A 19 -8.45 17.05 -35.87
N ALA A 20 -8.01 15.80 -35.93
CA ALA A 20 -8.44 14.82 -34.97
C ALA A 20 -7.94 15.36 -33.64
N CYS A 21 -8.86 15.90 -32.85
CA CYS A 21 -8.63 16.15 -31.44
C CYS A 21 -8.23 14.81 -30.83
N PHE A 22 -6.93 14.51 -30.80
CA PHE A 22 -6.39 13.53 -29.86
C PHE A 22 -6.61 14.18 -28.50
N GLU A 23 -7.74 13.88 -27.89
CA GLU A 23 -7.96 14.13 -26.48
C GLU A 23 -6.80 13.43 -25.78
N LYS A 24 -5.88 14.21 -25.20
CA LYS A 24 -4.73 13.68 -24.48
C LYS A 24 -5.28 12.68 -23.47
N ALA A 25 -4.98 11.39 -23.65
CA ALA A 25 -5.43 10.36 -22.73
C ALA A 25 -5.04 10.80 -21.30
N GLU A 26 -6.03 10.91 -20.42
CA GLU A 26 -5.76 11.22 -19.02
C GLU A 26 -4.94 10.04 -18.46
N GLN A 27 -3.80 10.36 -17.85
CA GLN A 27 -2.96 9.34 -17.24
C GLN A 27 -3.78 8.59 -16.19
N PRO A 28 -3.70 7.25 -16.13
CA PRO A 28 -4.38 6.50 -15.08
C PRO A 28 -3.83 6.88 -13.70
N THR A 29 -4.65 6.73 -12.67
CA THR A 29 -4.18 6.82 -11.28
C THR A 29 -3.75 5.41 -10.86
N ILE A 30 -2.46 5.23 -10.57
CA ILE A 30 -1.88 3.94 -10.19
C ILE A 30 -1.33 4.04 -8.78
N VAL A 31 -1.56 3.01 -7.97
CA VAL A 31 -0.94 2.83 -6.66
C VAL A 31 -0.01 1.63 -6.70
N HIS A 32 1.27 1.85 -6.45
CA HIS A 32 2.29 0.81 -6.32
C HIS A 32 2.45 0.50 -4.83
N ILE A 33 2.10 -0.71 -4.39
CA ILE A 33 2.15 -1.10 -2.98
C ILE A 33 3.19 -2.17 -2.79
N THR A 34 4.29 -1.82 -2.12
CA THR A 34 5.29 -2.78 -1.64
C THR A 34 4.96 -3.22 -0.22
N VAL A 35 4.84 -4.53 -0.01
CA VAL A 35 4.56 -5.14 1.29
C VAL A 35 5.87 -5.54 1.99
N ILE A 36 6.16 -4.87 3.09
CA ILE A 36 7.31 -5.17 3.95
C ILE A 36 6.88 -6.24 4.97
N ASN A 37 7.62 -7.35 5.02
CA ASN A 37 7.35 -8.40 5.99
C ASN A 37 8.09 -8.13 7.31
N GLY A 38 7.39 -7.53 8.28
CA GLY A 38 7.89 -7.31 9.63
C GLY A 38 7.81 -8.55 10.53
N ASN A 39 7.12 -9.60 10.10
CA ASN A 39 7.04 -10.88 10.79
C ASN A 39 7.70 -12.00 9.97
N PRO A 40 8.94 -12.38 10.30
CA PRO A 40 9.68 -13.40 9.54
C PRO A 40 8.97 -14.77 9.45
N ALA A 41 8.05 -15.07 10.37
CA ALA A 41 7.27 -16.31 10.32
C ALA A 41 6.11 -16.28 9.30
N ALA A 42 5.69 -15.09 8.85
CA ALA A 42 4.67 -14.94 7.83
C ALA A 42 5.22 -15.30 6.45
N THR A 43 4.65 -16.35 5.86
CA THR A 43 5.02 -16.88 4.54
C THR A 43 3.84 -16.76 3.57
N GLY A 44 4.09 -17.00 2.28
CA GLY A 44 3.06 -16.93 1.23
C GLY A 44 2.85 -15.53 0.68
N SER A 45 1.80 -15.36 -0.12
CA SER A 45 1.42 -14.09 -0.72
C SER A 45 0.78 -13.15 0.30
N ALA A 46 0.89 -11.84 0.05
CA ALA A 46 0.12 -10.84 0.77
C ALA A 46 -1.14 -10.47 -0.03
N THR A 47 -2.27 -10.32 0.65
CA THR A 47 -3.50 -9.76 0.09
C THR A 47 -3.60 -8.30 0.51
N ILE A 48 -3.74 -7.42 -0.47
CA ILE A 48 -3.91 -5.98 -0.30
C ILE A 48 -5.37 -5.63 -0.59
N CYS A 49 -6.01 -4.97 0.36
CA CYS A 49 -7.37 -4.48 0.25
C CYS A 49 -7.39 -2.95 0.40
N LEU A 50 -7.97 -2.26 -0.59
CA LEU A 50 -8.20 -0.82 -0.55
C LEU A 50 -9.68 -0.52 -0.33
N TYR A 51 -9.99 0.36 0.62
CA TYR A 51 -11.37 0.72 1.00
C TYR A 51 -11.59 2.22 0.89
N ARG A 52 -12.83 2.62 0.59
CA ARG A 52 -13.20 4.03 0.46
C ARG A 52 -13.41 4.71 1.81
N ASN A 53 -13.85 3.96 2.83
CA ASN A 53 -14.20 4.47 4.14
C ASN A 53 -14.12 3.35 5.21
N MET A 54 -14.24 3.73 6.48
CA MET A 54 -14.18 2.78 7.60
C MET A 54 -15.40 1.85 7.73
N THR A 55 -16.57 2.23 7.21
CA THR A 55 -17.72 1.32 7.16
C THR A 55 -17.40 0.12 6.28
N ASP A 56 -16.76 0.34 5.13
CA ASP A 56 -16.34 -0.72 4.22
C ASP A 56 -15.23 -1.59 4.84
N VAL A 57 -14.29 -0.99 5.58
CA VAL A 57 -13.26 -1.73 6.34
C VAL A 57 -13.94 -2.66 7.37
N ASN A 58 -14.86 -2.12 8.17
CA ASN A 58 -15.54 -2.87 9.24
C ASN A 58 -16.41 -4.01 8.70
N ASN A 59 -17.00 -3.83 7.51
CA ASN A 59 -17.80 -4.85 6.83
C ASN A 59 -16.98 -5.77 5.91
N SER A 60 -15.67 -5.56 5.80
CA SER A 60 -14.79 -6.31 4.89
C SER A 60 -15.24 -6.25 3.42
N PHE A 61 -15.66 -5.07 2.96
CA PHE A 61 -16.07 -4.80 1.57
C PHE A 61 -15.04 -3.93 0.85
N PRO A 62 -13.89 -4.50 0.42
CA PRO A 62 -12.87 -3.75 -0.29
C PRO A 62 -13.36 -3.29 -1.66
N LEU A 63 -12.95 -2.08 -2.08
CA LEU A 63 -13.16 -1.62 -3.44
C LEU A 63 -12.20 -2.31 -4.41
N TYR A 64 -10.94 -2.49 -3.98
CA TYR A 64 -9.93 -3.21 -4.75
C TYR A 64 -9.28 -4.28 -3.87
N THR A 65 -9.06 -5.45 -4.45
CA THR A 65 -8.33 -6.55 -3.80
C THR A 65 -7.29 -7.10 -4.77
N GLN A 66 -6.03 -7.15 -4.35
CA GLN A 66 -4.93 -7.72 -5.13
C GLN A 66 -4.07 -8.62 -4.24
N THR A 67 -3.41 -9.60 -4.85
CA THR A 67 -2.51 -10.53 -4.16
C THR A 67 -1.12 -10.46 -4.78
N THR A 68 -0.07 -10.39 -3.96
CA THR A 68 1.32 -10.38 -4.45
C THR A 68 1.68 -11.73 -5.06
N ILE A 69 2.36 -11.75 -6.20
CA ILE A 69 2.69 -13.00 -6.87
C ILE A 69 4.18 -13.36 -6.68
N ASP A 70 5.13 -12.43 -6.85
CA ASP A 70 6.56 -12.81 -6.83
C ASP A 70 7.50 -11.87 -6.04
N ASN A 71 7.15 -10.59 -5.86
CA ASN A 71 8.07 -9.56 -5.31
C ASN A 71 7.51 -8.79 -4.11
N ASN A 72 6.51 -9.33 -3.43
CA ASN A 72 5.76 -8.62 -2.38
C ASN A 72 5.17 -7.25 -2.82
N SER A 73 5.08 -6.96 -4.12
CA SER A 73 4.52 -5.70 -4.64
C SER A 73 3.31 -5.94 -5.54
N VAL A 74 2.41 -4.96 -5.62
CA VAL A 74 1.27 -4.91 -6.54
C VAL A 74 1.10 -3.51 -7.12
N ASP A 75 0.67 -3.44 -8.38
CA ASP A 75 0.23 -2.20 -9.02
C ASP A 75 -1.28 -2.24 -9.18
N ILE A 76 -1.97 -1.19 -8.72
CA ILE A 76 -3.43 -1.11 -8.73
C ILE A 76 -3.83 0.16 -9.47
N THR A 77 -4.48 0.02 -10.63
CA THR A 77 -5.17 1.15 -11.25
C THR A 77 -6.46 1.41 -10.48
N VAL A 78 -6.63 2.62 -9.98
CA VAL A 78 -7.74 3.02 -9.12
C VAL A 78 -8.49 4.22 -9.70
N ASP A 79 -9.77 4.34 -9.34
CA ASP A 79 -10.48 5.61 -9.46
C ASP A 79 -9.83 6.64 -8.53
N TYR A 80 -9.89 7.93 -8.87
CA TYR A 80 -9.31 8.94 -8.00
C TYR A 80 -10.18 9.18 -6.76
N LEU A 81 -9.61 8.89 -5.59
CA LEU A 81 -9.96 9.45 -4.29
C LEU A 81 -8.70 10.10 -3.71
N SER A 82 -8.83 11.14 -2.88
CA SER A 82 -7.65 11.76 -2.24
C SER A 82 -6.90 10.81 -1.30
N GLN A 83 -7.60 9.78 -0.79
CA GLN A 83 -7.02 8.73 0.02
C GLN A 83 -7.82 7.42 -0.07
N TYR A 84 -7.14 6.31 0.23
CA TYR A 84 -7.74 5.02 0.49
C TYR A 84 -7.33 4.52 1.87
N TYR A 85 -8.22 3.79 2.54
CA TYR A 85 -7.81 2.94 3.66
C TYR A 85 -7.17 1.68 3.11
N VAL A 86 -6.06 1.23 3.71
CA VAL A 86 -5.31 0.06 3.26
C VAL A 86 -5.21 -0.97 4.37
N VAL A 87 -5.68 -2.18 4.08
CA VAL A 87 -5.48 -3.35 4.95
C VAL A 87 -4.73 -4.40 4.15
N VAL A 88 -3.62 -4.87 4.71
CA VAL A 88 -2.77 -5.90 4.12
C VAL A 88 -2.68 -7.06 5.08
N THR A 89 -2.82 -8.27 4.54
CA THR A 89 -2.65 -9.52 5.28
C THR A 89 -1.60 -10.38 4.57
N LYS A 90 -0.76 -11.09 5.34
CA LYS A 90 0.21 -12.06 4.83
C LYS A 90 0.30 -13.21 5.82
N GLY A 91 -0.39 -14.31 5.53
CA GLY A 91 -0.59 -15.37 6.52
C GLY A 91 -1.22 -14.80 7.82
N PRO A 92 -0.58 -14.98 9.00
CA PRO A 92 -1.09 -14.41 10.25
C PRO A 92 -0.80 -12.91 10.44
N ALA A 93 0.15 -12.36 9.66
CA ALA A 93 0.62 -10.98 9.82
C ALA A 93 -0.33 -9.98 9.14
N LYS A 94 -0.55 -8.84 9.78
CA LYS A 94 -1.40 -7.76 9.26
C LYS A 94 -0.81 -6.39 9.58
N ASN A 95 -1.25 -5.36 8.86
CA ASN A 95 -0.95 -3.97 9.21
C ASN A 95 -2.04 -3.33 10.10
N TYR A 96 -3.16 -4.03 10.30
CA TYR A 96 -4.32 -3.55 11.05
C TYR A 96 -5.10 -4.70 11.68
N TYR A 97 -5.33 -4.61 12.99
CA TYR A 97 -5.97 -5.66 13.81
C TYR A 97 -7.27 -5.15 14.44
N SER A 98 -8.27 -4.85 13.60
CA SER A 98 -9.62 -4.45 14.06
C SER A 98 -9.61 -3.29 15.07
N GLY A 99 -8.80 -2.28 14.78
CA GLY A 99 -8.63 -1.07 15.59
C GLY A 99 -7.20 -0.91 16.10
N TYR A 100 -6.46 -1.99 16.28
CA TYR A 100 -5.10 -1.94 16.80
C TYR A 100 -4.05 -1.84 15.68
N ILE A 101 -3.07 -0.96 15.89
CA ILE A 101 -1.94 -0.75 14.96
C ILE A 101 -0.72 -1.53 15.47
N PRO A 102 -0.24 -2.54 14.73
CA PRO A 102 0.99 -3.22 15.09
C PRO A 102 2.20 -2.32 14.83
N VAL A 103 3.17 -2.37 15.74
CA VAL A 103 4.42 -1.58 15.65
C VAL A 103 5.67 -2.46 15.68
N GLY A 104 5.51 -3.78 15.74
CA GLY A 104 6.60 -4.73 15.81
C GLY A 104 6.17 -6.07 16.38
N LEU A 105 7.16 -6.93 16.59
CA LEU A 105 7.04 -8.12 17.42
C LEU A 105 7.83 -7.91 18.72
N PHE A 106 7.37 -8.50 19.81
CA PHE A 106 8.15 -8.54 21.05
C PHE A 106 9.43 -9.36 20.87
N GLN A 107 10.58 -8.75 21.14
CA GLN A 107 11.88 -9.41 20.92
C GLN A 107 12.38 -10.21 22.13
N SER A 108 11.90 -9.90 23.34
CA SER A 108 12.34 -10.55 24.59
C SER A 108 11.36 -10.32 25.74
N GLN A 109 11.55 -11.02 26.87
CA GLN A 109 10.79 -10.76 28.09
C GLN A 109 11.00 -9.33 28.62
N THR A 110 12.22 -8.80 28.49
CA THR A 110 12.52 -7.42 28.88
C THR A 110 11.75 -6.41 28.02
N ASP A 111 11.63 -6.65 26.71
CA ASP A 111 10.82 -5.81 25.82
C ASP A 111 9.33 -5.86 26.22
N ILE A 112 8.80 -7.05 26.54
CA ILE A 112 7.43 -7.19 27.06
C ILE A 112 7.24 -6.37 28.34
N ASN A 113 8.14 -6.51 29.31
CA ASN A 113 8.06 -5.80 30.60
C ASN A 113 8.17 -4.28 30.46
N ASN A 114 8.86 -3.80 29.43
CA ASN A 114 9.05 -2.38 29.15
C ASN A 114 8.02 -1.80 28.17
N SER A 115 7.01 -2.58 27.79
CA SER A 115 5.95 -2.18 26.86
C SER A 115 4.62 -1.99 27.58
N ALA A 116 3.68 -1.33 26.91
CA ALA A 116 2.30 -1.27 27.38
C ALA A 116 1.74 -2.68 27.59
N THR A 117 1.00 -2.86 28.68
CA THR A 117 0.43 -4.16 29.05
C THR A 117 -0.66 -4.53 28.07
N GLN A 118 -0.55 -5.71 27.44
CA GLN A 118 -1.55 -6.25 26.53
C GLN A 118 -2.36 -7.36 27.20
N ASN A 119 -3.63 -7.52 26.80
CA ASN A 119 -4.46 -8.66 27.18
C ASN A 119 -4.97 -9.39 25.91
N PRO A 120 -4.56 -10.64 25.65
CA PRO A 120 -3.69 -11.49 26.48
C PRO A 120 -2.26 -10.92 26.60
N ALA A 121 -1.57 -11.36 27.65
CA ALA A 121 -0.18 -10.96 27.90
C ALA A 121 0.69 -11.27 26.67
N GLY A 122 1.59 -10.34 26.34
CA GLY A 122 2.52 -10.50 25.24
C GLY A 122 3.42 -11.72 25.41
N THR A 123 3.79 -12.33 24.30
CA THR A 123 4.78 -13.43 24.23
C THR A 123 5.92 -13.02 23.32
N VAL A 124 7.12 -13.61 23.49
CA VAL A 124 8.24 -13.36 22.58
C VAL A 124 7.86 -13.84 21.17
N GLY A 125 8.05 -12.98 20.18
CA GLY A 125 7.58 -13.16 18.81
C GLY A 125 6.10 -12.79 18.59
N GLY A 126 5.34 -12.48 19.64
CA GLY A 126 3.97 -11.97 19.55
C GLY A 126 3.92 -10.52 19.08
N VAL A 127 2.79 -10.10 18.51
CA VAL A 127 2.59 -8.75 17.98
C VAL A 127 2.54 -7.72 19.11
N LYS A 128 3.31 -6.65 18.94
CA LYS A 128 3.33 -5.46 19.79
C LYS A 128 2.44 -4.39 19.16
N PHE A 129 1.46 -3.90 19.90
CA PHE A 129 0.54 -2.86 19.46
C PHE A 129 0.95 -1.48 19.97
N ARG A 130 0.56 -0.45 19.22
CA ARG A 130 0.74 0.94 19.63
C ARG A 130 -0.20 1.28 20.78
N ASP A 131 0.37 1.77 21.87
CA ASP A 131 -0.34 2.53 22.91
C ASP A 131 -0.57 3.94 22.36
N ILE A 132 -1.81 4.25 22.02
CA ILE A 132 -2.18 5.49 21.33
C ILE A 132 -2.42 6.61 22.35
N ASN A 133 -3.04 6.28 23.48
CA ASN A 133 -3.36 7.28 24.51
C ASN A 133 -2.22 7.47 25.54
N GLY A 134 -1.22 6.59 25.54
CA GLY A 134 -0.02 6.67 26.36
C GLY A 134 -0.25 6.29 27.83
N ASP A 135 -1.27 5.47 28.13
CA ASP A 135 -1.61 5.10 29.50
C ASP A 135 -0.90 3.83 30.01
N GLY A 136 -0.12 3.18 29.14
CA GLY A 136 0.63 1.97 29.45
C GLY A 136 -0.19 0.68 29.39
N VAL A 137 -1.42 0.70 28.88
CA VAL A 137 -2.30 -0.47 28.77
C VAL A 137 -3.00 -0.50 27.41
N ILE A 138 -2.71 -1.50 26.59
CA ILE A 138 -3.42 -1.69 25.31
C ILE A 138 -4.86 -2.13 25.56
N ASN A 139 -5.81 -1.25 25.27
CA ASN A 139 -7.24 -1.46 25.45
C ASN A 139 -8.08 -0.75 24.38
N ASN A 140 -9.41 -0.68 24.56
CA ASN A 140 -10.30 -0.06 23.58
C ASN A 140 -9.98 1.43 23.32
N SER A 141 -9.31 2.11 24.24
CA SER A 141 -8.85 3.50 24.08
C SER A 141 -7.74 3.64 23.03
N ASP A 142 -7.12 2.53 22.63
CA ASP A 142 -6.08 2.47 21.60
C ASP A 142 -6.61 2.05 20.23
N LYS A 143 -7.93 1.93 20.08
CA LYS A 143 -8.52 1.67 18.78
C LYS A 143 -8.53 2.93 17.94
N THR A 144 -8.07 2.80 16.71
CA THR A 144 -8.09 3.84 15.68
C THR A 144 -8.55 3.27 14.35
N ASP A 145 -8.84 4.15 13.41
CA ASP A 145 -9.12 3.78 12.02
C ASP A 145 -7.93 3.07 11.37
N ALA A 146 -8.20 2.32 10.30
CA ALA A 146 -7.17 1.66 9.52
C ALA A 146 -6.20 2.69 8.91
N PRO A 147 -4.93 2.32 8.65
CA PRO A 147 -3.99 3.18 7.96
C PRO A 147 -4.51 3.62 6.59
N THR A 148 -4.15 4.83 6.17
CA THR A 148 -4.52 5.39 4.87
C THR A 148 -3.30 5.60 3.98
N ILE A 149 -3.53 5.57 2.68
CA ILE A 149 -2.58 6.00 1.65
C ILE A 149 -3.15 7.23 0.93
N ALA A 150 -2.32 8.25 0.76
CA ALA A 150 -2.67 9.42 -0.03
C ALA A 150 -2.48 9.12 -1.51
N VAL A 151 -3.39 9.61 -2.34
CA VAL A 151 -3.36 9.39 -3.79
C VAL A 151 -3.48 10.72 -4.52
N THR A 152 -2.64 10.90 -5.54
CA THR A 152 -2.68 12.04 -6.47
C THR A 152 -3.31 11.58 -7.78
N LYS A 153 -4.25 12.36 -8.31
CA LYS A 153 -4.98 12.03 -9.54
C LYS A 153 -4.03 11.96 -10.74
N GLY A 154 -4.17 10.90 -11.53
CA GLY A 154 -3.49 10.74 -12.81
C GLY A 154 -1.97 10.60 -12.69
N THR A 155 -1.50 10.05 -11.57
CA THR A 155 -0.09 9.76 -11.32
C THR A 155 0.08 8.34 -10.79
N GLU A 156 1.34 7.91 -10.79
CA GLU A 156 1.84 6.78 -10.00
C GLU A 156 2.00 7.23 -8.53
N ASN A 157 1.65 6.35 -7.59
CA ASN A 157 1.67 6.61 -6.16
C ASN A 157 2.36 5.44 -5.44
N ASP A 158 3.63 5.64 -5.07
CA ASP A 158 4.42 4.62 -4.38
C ASP A 158 4.11 4.58 -2.88
N GLN A 159 3.79 3.38 -2.38
CA GLN A 159 3.42 3.14 -1.00
C GLN A 159 4.14 1.90 -0.47
N SER A 160 4.53 1.94 0.81
CA SER A 160 5.07 0.79 1.52
C SER A 160 4.22 0.49 2.74
N VAL A 161 3.77 -0.75 2.85
CA VAL A 161 2.93 -1.20 3.97
C VAL A 161 3.63 -2.34 4.68
N THR A 162 3.89 -2.18 5.97
CA THR A 162 4.50 -3.22 6.80
C THR A 162 3.42 -4.05 7.48
N VAL A 163 3.60 -5.37 7.49
CA VAL A 163 2.75 -6.31 8.23
C VAL A 163 3.55 -6.98 9.33
N TYR A 164 2.93 -7.21 10.49
CA TYR A 164 3.50 -7.93 11.64
C TYR A 164 2.53 -9.02 12.08
#